data_AF-A0A8T3V6Q2-F1
#
_entry.id   AF-A0A8T3V6Q2-F1
#
_cell.length_a   1.000
_cell.length_b   1.000
_cell.length_c   1.000
_cell.angle_alpha   90.00
_cell.angle_beta   90.00
_cell.angle_gamma   90.00
#
_symmetry.space_group_name_H-M   'P 1'
#
loop_
_entity.id
_entity.type
_entity.pdbx_description
1 polymer ?
#
loop_
_entity_poly.entity_id
_entity_poly.type
_entity_poly.pdbx_seq_one_letter_code
_entity_poly.pdbx_strand_id
1 'polypeptide(L)'
;MSDSEQFDWYKYYEHAISYQNENDEAKLRTGIGRFYYSSFLESRDFILENKTFLNNFNKKIMNSKSGRIHQETRHTFDKHPLLNHDNVGKKIAQRLNILRKYRNMVDYDSKKPKNLKNIYNKCHKRAKRIFELLDELN
;
A
#
# COMPACT_ATOMS: atom_id res chain seq x y z
N MET A 1 -6.24 -7.88 -28.86
CA MET A 1 -5.00 -7.70 -28.06
C MET A 1 -5.23 -8.51 -26.80
N SER A 2 -4.38 -9.51 -26.54
CA SER A 2 -4.56 -10.45 -25.44
C SER A 2 -4.64 -9.71 -24.10
N ASP A 3 -5.63 -10.07 -23.28
CA ASP A 3 -5.70 -9.70 -21.88
C ASP A 3 -4.35 -10.03 -21.24
N SER A 4 -3.53 -9.01 -21.00
CA SER A 4 -2.35 -9.19 -20.17
C SER A 4 -2.89 -9.54 -18.79
N GLU A 5 -2.61 -10.76 -18.29
CA GLU A 5 -2.85 -11.11 -16.89
C GLU A 5 -2.30 -9.96 -16.03
N GLN A 6 -3.20 -9.13 -15.51
CA GLN A 6 -2.82 -8.07 -14.61
C GLN A 6 -2.25 -8.75 -13.37
N PHE A 7 -1.02 -8.37 -13.02
CA PHE A 7 -0.34 -9.00 -11.90
C PHE A 7 -1.12 -8.70 -10.62
N ASP A 8 -1.65 -9.76 -10.00
CA ASP A 8 -2.37 -9.69 -8.74
C ASP A 8 -1.41 -9.36 -7.59
N TRP A 9 -1.42 -8.11 -7.11
CA TRP A 9 -0.55 -7.68 -6.04
C TRP A 9 -1.03 -8.17 -4.67
N TYR A 10 -2.26 -8.65 -4.54
CA TYR A 10 -2.74 -9.32 -3.33
C TYR A 10 -1.89 -10.56 -3.01
N LYS A 11 -1.31 -11.23 -4.02
CA LYS A 11 -0.34 -12.33 -3.80
C LYS A 11 0.88 -11.92 -2.97
N TYR A 12 1.30 -10.65 -3.04
CA TYR A 12 2.36 -10.15 -2.15
C TYR A 12 1.90 -10.08 -0.69
N TYR A 13 0.64 -9.72 -0.46
CA TYR A 13 0.03 -9.72 0.88
C TYR A 13 -0.07 -11.14 1.44
N GLU A 14 -0.53 -12.10 0.65
CA GLU A 14 -0.60 -13.52 1.05
C GLU A 14 0.79 -14.09 1.36
N HIS A 15 1.77 -13.80 0.50
CA HIS A 15 3.14 -14.22 0.73
C HIS A 15 3.79 -13.48 1.90
N ALA A 16 3.30 -12.31 2.31
CA ALA A 16 3.69 -11.74 3.58
C ALA A 16 3.12 -12.61 4.70
N ILE A 17 1.80 -12.87 4.72
CA ILE A 17 1.12 -13.65 5.79
C ILE A 17 1.80 -14.99 6.09
N SER A 18 2.38 -15.67 5.11
CA SER A 18 3.10 -16.93 5.37
C SER A 18 4.25 -16.79 6.38
N TYR A 19 4.77 -15.60 6.63
CA TYR A 19 5.78 -15.30 7.65
C TYR A 19 5.21 -14.95 9.04
N GLN A 20 3.89 -15.02 9.23
CA GLN A 20 3.24 -14.58 10.48
C GLN A 20 3.66 -15.39 11.70
N ASN A 21 4.17 -16.62 11.55
CA ASN A 21 4.68 -17.44 12.65
C ASN A 21 6.22 -17.48 12.74
N GLU A 22 6.90 -16.76 11.85
CA GLU A 22 8.37 -16.72 11.79
C GLU A 22 8.97 -15.77 12.84
N ASN A 23 10.17 -16.09 13.32
CA ASN A 23 10.97 -15.19 14.17
C ASN A 23 12.20 -14.63 13.45
N ASP A 24 12.46 -15.09 12.23
CA ASP A 24 13.56 -14.62 11.39
C ASP A 24 13.36 -13.14 11.01
N GLU A 25 14.37 -12.32 11.33
CA GLU A 25 14.33 -10.88 11.09
C GLU A 25 14.18 -10.55 9.59
N ALA A 26 14.91 -11.25 8.73
CA ALA A 26 14.90 -11.00 7.29
C ALA A 26 13.54 -11.35 6.67
N LYS A 27 12.91 -12.46 7.08
CA LYS A 27 11.54 -12.82 6.68
C LYS A 27 10.53 -11.77 7.13
N LEU A 28 10.60 -11.34 8.40
CA LEU A 28 9.68 -10.32 8.92
C LEU A 28 9.85 -8.97 8.20
N ARG A 29 11.09 -8.53 7.95
CA ARG A 29 11.37 -7.31 7.17
C ARG A 29 10.83 -7.42 5.75
N THR A 30 11.04 -8.56 5.10
CA THR A 30 10.51 -8.85 3.77
C THR A 30 8.99 -8.77 3.76
N GLY A 31 8.31 -9.37 4.74
CA GLY A 31 6.85 -9.30 4.83
C GLY A 31 6.33 -7.89 5.09
N ILE A 32 7.02 -7.06 5.89
CA ILE A 32 6.69 -5.63 6.04
C ILE A 32 6.78 -4.89 4.70
N GLY A 33 7.83 -5.14 3.93
CA GLY A 33 7.98 -4.60 2.58
C GLY A 33 6.83 -5.02 1.67
N ARG A 34 6.47 -6.30 1.69
CA ARG A 34 5.36 -6.84 0.89
C ARG A 34 4.00 -6.29 1.28
N PHE A 35 3.69 -6.17 2.58
CA PHE A 35 2.46 -5.50 3.04
C PHE A 35 2.36 -4.06 2.52
N TYR A 36 3.47 -3.33 2.47
CA TYR A 36 3.47 -1.98 1.91
C TYR A 36 3.24 -1.99 0.39
N TYR A 37 4.00 -2.80 -0.35
CA TYR A 37 3.93 -2.80 -1.81
C TYR A 37 2.60 -3.33 -2.33
N SER A 38 2.04 -4.39 -1.75
CA SER A 38 0.71 -4.88 -2.13
C SER A 38 -0.33 -3.79 -1.95
N SER A 39 -0.43 -3.20 -0.74
CA SER A 39 -1.39 -2.13 -0.48
C SER A 39 -1.18 -0.90 -1.37
N PHE A 40 0.07 -0.49 -1.62
CA PHE A 40 0.35 0.67 -2.46
C PHE A 40 -0.01 0.44 -3.92
N LEU A 41 0.36 -0.70 -4.49
CA LEU A 41 0.16 -0.99 -5.90
C LEU A 41 -1.34 -1.19 -6.21
N GLU A 42 -2.06 -1.88 -5.32
CA GLU A 42 -3.51 -2.08 -5.43
C GLU A 42 -4.26 -0.74 -5.32
N SER A 43 -3.87 0.09 -4.35
CA SER A 43 -4.41 1.44 -4.22
C SER A 43 -4.14 2.31 -5.45
N ARG A 44 -2.95 2.19 -6.07
CA ARG A 44 -2.60 2.94 -7.28
C ARG A 44 -3.39 2.44 -8.49
N ASP A 45 -3.47 1.13 -8.66
CA ASP A 45 -4.10 0.50 -9.82
C ASP A 45 -5.61 0.73 -9.78
N PHE A 46 -6.23 0.66 -8.59
CA PHE A 46 -7.60 1.11 -8.36
C PHE A 46 -7.87 2.53 -8.89
N ILE A 47 -6.97 3.49 -8.63
CA ILE A 47 -7.10 4.86 -9.15
C ILE A 47 -6.91 4.92 -10.67
N LEU A 48 -5.96 4.15 -11.21
CA LEU A 48 -5.63 4.16 -12.64
C LEU A 48 -6.72 3.52 -13.50
N GLU A 49 -7.35 2.46 -13.00
CA GLU A 49 -8.49 1.78 -13.63
C GLU A 49 -9.73 2.66 -13.62
N ASN A 50 -9.96 3.38 -12.51
CA ASN A 50 -11.08 4.29 -12.36
C ASN A 50 -10.75 5.69 -12.88
N LYS A 51 -10.91 5.89 -14.20
CA LYS A 51 -10.61 7.14 -14.92
C LYS A 51 -11.25 8.40 -14.32
N THR A 52 -12.33 8.28 -13.55
CA THR A 52 -13.03 9.38 -12.87
C THR A 52 -12.19 10.03 -11.77
N PHE A 53 -11.19 9.34 -11.22
CA PHE A 53 -10.29 9.86 -10.18
C PHE A 53 -9.03 10.53 -10.76
N LEU A 54 -8.89 10.51 -12.08
CA LEU A 54 -7.70 10.97 -12.78
C LEU A 54 -7.85 12.38 -13.33
N ASN A 55 -6.76 13.13 -13.25
CA ASN A 55 -6.51 14.31 -14.05
C ASN A 55 -5.16 14.15 -14.78
N ASN A 56 -4.83 15.06 -15.70
CA ASN A 56 -3.60 14.95 -16.49
C ASN A 56 -2.32 14.92 -15.63
N PHE A 57 -2.34 15.59 -14.47
CA PHE A 57 -1.19 15.67 -13.57
C PHE A 57 -0.97 14.36 -12.80
N ASN A 58 -1.98 13.88 -12.07
CA ASN A 58 -1.84 12.68 -11.24
C ASN A 58 -1.63 11.42 -12.11
N LYS A 59 -2.30 11.33 -13.26
CA LYS A 59 -2.15 10.23 -14.23
C LYS A 59 -0.71 10.14 -14.74
N LYS A 60 -0.10 11.29 -15.08
CA LYS A 60 1.30 11.33 -15.53
C LYS A 60 2.25 10.84 -14.44
N ILE A 61 2.05 11.26 -13.19
CA ILE A 61 2.91 10.85 -12.08
C ILE A 61 2.75 9.36 -11.79
N MET A 62 1.51 8.85 -11.69
CA MET A 62 1.24 7.45 -11.31
C MET A 62 1.71 6.43 -12.34
N ASN A 63 1.76 6.79 -13.63
CA ASN A 63 2.33 5.95 -14.69
C ASN A 63 3.87 6.04 -14.79
N SER A 64 4.51 6.93 -14.02
CA SER A 64 5.96 7.10 -14.06
C SER A 64 6.69 6.13 -13.11
N LYS A 65 8.02 6.02 -13.27
CA LYS A 65 8.91 5.33 -12.32
C LYS A 65 9.39 6.22 -11.17
N SER A 66 8.79 7.41 -11.00
CA SER A 66 9.23 8.38 -9.99
C SER A 66 8.87 7.95 -8.57
N GLY A 67 9.73 8.21 -7.59
CA GLY A 67 9.37 8.05 -6.16
C GLY A 67 8.17 8.92 -5.72
N ARG A 68 7.79 9.92 -6.51
CA ARG A 68 6.59 10.75 -6.30
C ARG A 68 5.28 9.97 -6.41
N ILE A 69 5.27 8.81 -7.08
CA ILE A 69 4.08 7.97 -7.25
C ILE A 69 3.39 7.66 -5.92
N HIS A 70 4.17 7.44 -4.86
CA HIS A 70 3.64 7.10 -3.55
C HIS A 70 2.98 8.30 -2.86
N GLN A 71 3.54 9.49 -3.04
CA GLN A 71 2.94 10.71 -2.51
C GLN A 71 1.64 11.01 -3.25
N GLU A 72 1.66 10.93 -4.57
CA GLU A 72 0.50 11.22 -5.41
C GLU A 72 -0.66 10.26 -5.13
N THR A 73 -0.38 8.96 -5.01
CA THR A 73 -1.41 7.96 -4.68
C THR A 73 -2.12 8.28 -3.36
N ARG A 74 -1.36 8.63 -2.31
CA ARG A 74 -1.94 9.04 -1.03
C ARG A 74 -2.68 10.37 -1.12
N HIS A 75 -2.15 11.33 -1.88
CA HIS A 75 -2.76 12.63 -2.06
C HIS A 75 -4.13 12.51 -2.75
N THR A 76 -4.22 11.70 -3.80
CA THR A 76 -5.48 11.44 -4.51
C THR A 76 -6.53 10.83 -3.57
N PHE A 77 -6.19 9.80 -2.78
CA PHE A 77 -7.12 9.26 -1.78
C PHE A 77 -7.53 10.29 -0.71
N ASP A 78 -6.61 11.13 -0.24
CA ASP A 78 -6.90 12.12 0.81
C ASP A 78 -7.74 13.31 0.30
N LYS A 79 -7.57 13.70 -0.97
CA LYS A 79 -8.12 14.96 -1.50
C LYS A 79 -9.24 14.78 -2.52
N HIS A 80 -9.33 13.64 -3.20
CA HIS A 80 -10.35 13.46 -4.23
C HIS A 80 -11.74 13.32 -3.59
N PRO A 81 -12.71 14.18 -3.92
CA PRO A 81 -14.02 14.19 -3.25
C PRO A 81 -14.75 12.85 -3.28
N LEU A 82 -14.70 12.16 -4.43
CA LEU A 82 -15.36 10.86 -4.60
C LEU A 82 -14.69 9.72 -3.81
N LEU A 83 -13.36 9.76 -3.65
CA LEU A 83 -12.64 8.74 -2.88
C LEU A 83 -12.75 8.98 -1.38
N ASN A 84 -12.89 10.25 -0.98
CA ASN A 84 -12.90 10.65 0.41
C ASN A 84 -14.31 10.89 0.97
N HIS A 85 -15.35 10.34 0.34
CA HIS A 85 -16.66 10.25 0.97
C HIS A 85 -16.54 9.41 2.25
N ASP A 86 -17.25 9.81 3.31
CA ASP A 86 -17.22 9.17 4.64
C ASP A 86 -15.81 8.92 5.22
N ASN A 87 -14.85 9.76 4.82
CA ASN A 87 -13.44 9.67 5.17
C ASN A 87 -12.74 8.36 4.75
N VAL A 88 -13.30 7.59 3.81
CA VAL A 88 -12.73 6.30 3.37
C VAL A 88 -11.35 6.51 2.75
N GLY A 89 -11.23 7.39 1.76
CA GLY A 89 -9.95 7.71 1.13
C GLY A 89 -8.90 8.24 2.10
N LYS A 90 -9.28 9.14 3.02
CA LYS A 90 -8.38 9.61 4.09
C LYS A 90 -7.88 8.47 4.99
N LYS A 91 -8.74 7.49 5.33
CA LYS A 91 -8.34 6.29 6.09
C LYS A 91 -7.33 5.43 5.32
N ILE A 92 -7.48 5.29 4.00
CA ILE A 92 -6.52 4.59 3.12
C ILE A 92 -5.20 5.35 3.07
N ALA A 93 -5.22 6.65 2.78
CA ALA A 93 -4.03 7.50 2.67
C ALA A 93 -3.19 7.49 3.96
N GLN A 94 -3.83 7.58 5.13
CA GLN A 94 -3.17 7.48 6.43
C GLN A 94 -2.50 6.12 6.64
N ARG A 95 -3.17 5.02 6.30
CA ARG A 95 -2.62 3.66 6.44
C ARG A 95 -1.43 3.45 5.51
N LEU A 96 -1.53 3.87 4.25
CA LEU A 96 -0.42 3.85 3.30
C LEU A 96 0.80 4.64 3.80
N ASN A 97 0.58 5.81 4.41
CA ASN A 97 1.66 6.60 4.98
C ASN A 97 2.34 5.88 6.14
N ILE A 98 1.57 5.23 7.02
CA ILE A 98 2.12 4.47 8.14
C ILE A 98 2.88 3.24 7.66
N LEU A 99 2.35 2.49 6.69
CA LEU A 99 3.04 1.34 6.09
C LEU A 99 4.38 1.76 5.48
N ARG A 100 4.41 2.87 4.72
CA ARG A 100 5.65 3.43 4.17
C ARG A 100 6.66 3.78 5.26
N LYS A 101 6.21 4.40 6.37
CA LYS A 101 7.07 4.73 7.51
C LYS A 101 7.68 3.48 8.12
N TYR A 102 6.89 2.43 8.36
CA TYR A 102 7.39 1.17 8.90
C TYR A 102 8.37 0.48 7.96
N ARG A 103 8.07 0.43 6.66
CA ARG A 103 8.97 -0.11 5.63
C ARG A 103 10.30 0.63 5.62
N ASN A 104 10.28 1.96 5.61
CA ASN A 104 11.51 2.75 5.62
C ASN A 104 12.32 2.56 6.91
N MET A 105 11.64 2.47 8.06
CA MET A 105 12.29 2.23 9.35
C MET A 105 13.00 0.88 9.39
N VAL A 106 12.39 -0.19 8.83
CA VAL A 106 13.05 -1.51 8.85
C VAL A 106 14.12 -1.68 7.77
N ASP A 107 14.06 -0.92 6.68
CA ASP A 107 15.02 -1.02 5.59
C ASP A 107 16.26 -0.13 5.80
N TYR A 108 16.09 1.06 6.40
CA TYR A 108 17.12 2.10 6.38
C TYR A 108 17.53 2.62 7.77
N ASP A 109 16.76 2.35 8.83
CA ASP A 109 17.13 2.80 10.17
C ASP A 109 18.26 1.93 10.74
N SER A 110 19.39 2.56 11.07
CA SER A 110 20.56 1.90 11.64
C SER A 110 20.27 1.27 13.00
N LYS A 111 19.25 1.77 13.72
CA LYS A 111 18.90 1.32 15.07
C LYS A 111 17.89 0.17 15.13
N LYS A 112 17.64 -0.54 14.02
CA LYS A 112 16.76 -1.73 13.85
C LYS A 112 15.69 -1.91 14.97
N PRO A 113 14.39 -1.77 14.68
CA PRO A 113 13.39 -1.70 15.73
C PRO A 113 13.38 -2.94 16.64
N LYS A 114 13.48 -2.71 17.96
CA LYS A 114 13.49 -3.76 19.00
C LYS A 114 12.26 -4.68 19.00
N ASN A 115 11.16 -4.27 18.36
CA ASN A 115 9.90 -5.02 18.35
C ASN A 115 9.36 -5.22 16.93
N LEU A 116 10.19 -5.83 16.07
CA LEU A 116 9.89 -6.09 14.67
C LEU A 116 8.61 -6.91 14.47
N LYS A 117 8.37 -7.92 15.32
CA LYS A 117 7.16 -8.76 15.25
C LYS A 117 5.87 -7.96 15.48
N ASN A 118 5.87 -7.03 16.42
CA ASN A 118 4.73 -6.14 16.65
C ASN A 118 4.51 -5.19 15.45
N ILE A 119 5.58 -4.65 14.87
CA ILE A 119 5.48 -3.81 13.66
C ILE A 119 4.91 -4.62 12.50
N TYR A 120 5.41 -5.83 12.30
CA TYR A 120 4.90 -6.77 11.31
C TYR A 120 3.38 -6.99 11.44
N ASN A 121 2.91 -7.31 12.65
CA ASN A 121 1.48 -7.51 12.92
C ASN A 121 0.66 -6.22 12.70
N LYS A 122 1.23 -5.05 13.02
CA LYS A 122 0.63 -3.74 12.73
C LYS A 122 0.55 -3.45 11.24
N CYS A 123 1.52 -3.89 10.45
CA CYS A 123 1.50 -3.78 9.00
C CYS A 123 0.42 -4.70 8.40
N HIS A 124 0.36 -5.97 8.81
CA HIS A 124 -0.67 -6.92 8.40
C HIS A 124 -2.08 -6.33 8.59
N LYS A 125 -2.43 -5.92 9.81
CA LYS A 125 -3.76 -5.35 10.12
C LYS A 125 -4.10 -4.12 9.28
N ARG A 126 -3.09 -3.29 8.95
CA ARG A 126 -3.27 -2.08 8.15
C ARG A 126 -3.46 -2.40 6.67
N ALA A 127 -2.67 -3.32 6.14
CA ALA A 127 -2.77 -3.77 4.76
C ALA A 127 -4.14 -4.42 4.54
N LYS A 128 -4.55 -5.34 5.42
CA LYS A 128 -5.89 -5.96 5.41
C LYS A 128 -7.00 -4.90 5.34
N ARG A 129 -6.92 -3.89 6.23
CA ARG A 129 -7.94 -2.84 6.25
C ARG A 129 -7.91 -1.94 5.01
N ILE A 130 -6.78 -1.80 4.30
CA ILE A 130 -6.76 -1.08 3.03
C ILE A 130 -7.58 -1.84 1.99
N PHE A 131 -7.40 -3.17 1.88
CA PHE A 131 -8.18 -4.00 0.98
C PHE A 131 -9.69 -3.88 1.24
N GLU A 132 -10.10 -4.06 2.50
CA GLU A 132 -11.51 -3.89 2.89
C GLU A 132 -12.06 -2.49 2.54
N LEU A 133 -11.26 -1.43 2.69
CA LEU A 133 -11.67 -0.07 2.34
C LEU A 133 -11.69 0.18 0.84
N LEU A 134 -10.88 -0.53 0.04
CA LEU A 134 -10.94 -0.46 -1.43
C LEU A 134 -12.20 -1.16 -1.94
N ASP A 135 -12.57 -2.30 -1.33
CA ASP A 135 -13.83 -2.99 -1.62
C ASP A 135 -15.04 -2.11 -1.28
N GLU A 136 -14.98 -1.32 -0.19
CA GLU A 136 -16.02 -0.33 0.16
C GLU A 136 -16.17 0.80 -0.88
N LEU A 137 -15.18 1.03 -1.74
CA LEU A 137 -15.19 2.08 -2.78
C LEU A 137 -15.62 1.57 -4.17
N ASN A 138 -15.72 0.25 -4.36
CA ASN A 138 -16.21 -0.38 -5.59
C ASN A 138 -17.74 -0.45 -5.61
#